data_AF-A0A355A8B8-F1
#
_entry.id   AF-A0A355A8B8-F1
#
_cell.length_a   1.000
_cell.length_b   1.000
_cell.length_c   1.000
_cell.angle_alpha   90.00
_cell.angle_beta   90.00
_cell.angle_gamma   90.00
#
_symmetry.space_group_name_H-M   'P 1'
#
loop_
_entity.id
_entity.type
_entity.pdbx_description
1 polymer ?
#
loop_
_entity_poly.entity_id
_entity_poly.type
_entity_poly.pdbx_seq_one_letter_code
_entity_poly.pdbx_strand_id
1 'polypeptide(L)'
;MFTNKDVFLLYRFQEAHRRLSLLQGQLSDPALRHEIKDLSDQLALVIKETNLLQKEIDQLKTENQKLEDECKEYDFQLGQIEKTLYSGKISSPKELEQLQKRNAEYKNAKGSREERLINQLYLIEEQEN
;
A
#
# COMPACT_ATOMS: atom_id res chain seq x y z
N MET A 1 -69.07 -24.80 -18.10
CA MET A 1 -69.20 -23.96 -16.88
C MET A 1 -67.86 -24.06 -16.17
N PHE A 2 -67.11 -22.97 -16.03
CA PHE A 2 -65.81 -23.00 -15.35
C PHE A 2 -66.02 -23.30 -13.86
N THR A 3 -65.19 -24.14 -13.26
CA THR A 3 -65.30 -24.42 -11.83
C THR A 3 -64.68 -23.27 -11.02
N ASN A 4 -65.14 -23.05 -9.78
CA ASN A 4 -64.58 -22.02 -8.90
C ASN A 4 -63.07 -22.14 -8.70
N LYS A 5 -62.51 -23.36 -8.82
CA LYS A 5 -61.06 -23.59 -8.78
C LYS A 5 -60.35 -23.05 -10.01
N ASP A 6 -60.94 -23.18 -11.20
CA ASP A 6 -60.35 -22.67 -12.44
C ASP A 6 -60.27 -21.15 -12.42
N VAL A 7 -61.32 -20.49 -11.91
CA VAL A 7 -61.37 -19.02 -11.77
C VAL A 7 -60.31 -18.52 -10.77
N PHE A 8 -60.13 -19.22 -9.64
CA PHE A 8 -59.12 -18.87 -8.64
C PHE A 8 -57.69 -19.04 -9.16
N LEU A 9 -57.42 -20.12 -9.91
CA LEU A 9 -56.11 -20.33 -10.54
C LEU A 9 -55.83 -19.27 -11.60
N LEU A 10 -56.83 -18.89 -12.40
CA LEU A 10 -56.70 -17.84 -13.40
C LEU A 10 -56.36 -16.48 -12.75
N TYR A 11 -57.01 -16.16 -11.64
CA TYR A 11 -56.75 -14.94 -10.89
C TYR A 11 -55.32 -14.91 -10.32
N ARG A 12 -54.86 -16.00 -9.68
CA ARG A 12 -53.47 -16.10 -9.19
C ARG A 12 -52.44 -15.99 -10.30
N PHE A 13 -52.73 -16.59 -11.46
CA PHE A 13 -51.86 -16.47 -12.63
C PHE A 13 -51.76 -15.02 -13.11
N GLN A 14 -52.88 -14.29 -13.20
CA GLN A 14 -52.88 -12.88 -13.59
C GLN A 14 -52.16 -11.98 -12.58
N GLU A 15 -52.32 -12.21 -11.27
CA GLU A 15 -51.57 -11.49 -10.24
C GLU A 15 -50.06 -11.74 -10.35
N ALA A 16 -49.65 -13.00 -10.53
CA ALA A 16 -48.25 -13.36 -10.73
C ALA A 16 -47.69 -12.67 -11.98
N HIS A 17 -48.45 -12.64 -13.08
CA HIS A 17 -48.05 -11.97 -14.32
C HIS A 17 -47.89 -10.46 -14.14
N ARG A 18 -48.82 -9.80 -13.45
CA ARG A 18 -48.72 -8.36 -13.16
C ARG A 18 -47.50 -8.04 -12.32
N ARG A 19 -47.22 -8.84 -11.29
CA ARG A 19 -46.01 -8.69 -10.47
C ARG A 19 -44.75 -8.87 -11.31
N LEU A 20 -44.74 -9.88 -12.19
CA LEU A 20 -43.62 -10.15 -13.09
C LEU A 20 -43.39 -8.97 -14.06
N SER A 21 -44.44 -8.43 -14.67
CA SER A 21 -44.33 -7.26 -15.56
C SER A 21 -43.87 -5.99 -14.84
N LEU A 22 -44.32 -5.77 -13.59
CA LEU A 22 -43.83 -4.66 -12.76
C LEU A 22 -42.33 -4.80 -12.46
N LEU A 23 -41.89 -5.99 -12.05
CA LEU A 23 -40.48 -6.28 -11.79
C LEU A 23 -39.64 -6.14 -13.06
N GLN A 24 -40.14 -6.62 -14.21
CA GLN A 24 -39.47 -6.43 -15.50
C GLN A 24 -39.36 -4.95 -15.89
N GLY A 25 -40.38 -4.14 -15.61
CA GLY A 25 -40.33 -2.69 -15.81
C GLY A 25 -39.26 -2.03 -14.94
N GLN A 26 -39.18 -2.39 -13.67
CA GLN A 26 -38.15 -1.90 -12.74
C GLN A 26 -36.73 -2.33 -13.14
N LEU A 27 -36.54 -3.59 -13.57
CA LEU A 27 -35.26 -4.10 -14.08
C LEU A 27 -34.85 -3.49 -15.43
N SER A 28 -35.82 -2.97 -16.18
CA SER A 28 -35.60 -2.28 -17.45
C SER A 28 -35.46 -0.77 -17.27
N ASP A 29 -35.56 -0.27 -16.04
CA ASP A 29 -35.36 1.15 -15.75
C ASP A 29 -33.91 1.54 -16.10
N PRO A 30 -33.71 2.36 -17.15
CA PRO A 30 -32.38 2.75 -17.57
C PRO A 30 -31.68 3.61 -16.50
N ALA A 31 -32.43 4.30 -15.62
CA ALA A 31 -31.84 5.10 -14.55
C ALA A 31 -31.10 4.21 -13.55
N LEU A 32 -31.74 3.13 -13.07
CA LEU A 32 -31.11 2.17 -12.16
C LEU A 32 -29.89 1.46 -12.79
N ARG A 33 -29.95 1.15 -14.09
CA ARG A 33 -28.81 0.56 -14.81
C ARG A 33 -27.65 1.54 -14.97
N HIS A 34 -27.92 2.82 -15.20
CA HIS A 34 -26.89 3.85 -15.24
C HIS A 34 -26.28 4.08 -13.87
N GLU A 35 -27.08 4.18 -12.81
CA GLU A 35 -26.55 4.32 -11.44
C GLU A 35 -25.65 3.14 -11.04
N ILE A 36 -26.07 1.90 -11.31
CA ILE A 36 -25.24 0.71 -11.05
C ILE A 36 -23.93 0.76 -11.84
N LYS A 37 -23.99 1.19 -13.11
CA LYS A 37 -22.81 1.30 -13.96
C LYS A 37 -21.86 2.38 -13.45
N ASP A 38 -22.37 3.56 -13.11
CA ASP A 38 -21.58 4.69 -12.62
C ASP A 38 -20.91 4.34 -11.29
N LEU A 39 -21.65 3.70 -10.37
CA LEU A 39 -21.09 3.18 -9.12
C LEU A 39 -20.02 2.11 -9.37
N SER A 40 -20.24 1.21 -10.33
CA SER A 40 -19.26 0.19 -10.71
C SER A 40 -18.00 0.80 -11.31
N ASP A 41 -18.13 1.83 -12.15
CA ASP A 41 -17.01 2.53 -12.76
C ASP A 41 -16.21 3.31 -11.71
N GLN A 42 -16.89 3.96 -10.76
CA GLN A 42 -16.26 4.60 -9.59
C GLN A 42 -15.52 3.58 -8.72
N LEU A 43 -16.14 2.43 -8.43
CA LEU A 43 -15.49 1.34 -7.68
C LEU A 43 -14.23 0.86 -8.41
N ALA A 44 -14.29 0.69 -9.73
CA ALA A 44 -13.14 0.27 -10.52
C ALA A 44 -12.01 1.30 -10.51
N LEU A 45 -12.33 2.60 -10.47
CA LEU A 45 -11.34 3.67 -10.33
C LEU A 45 -10.69 3.64 -8.96
N VAL A 46 -11.47 3.58 -7.89
CA VAL A 46 -10.96 3.51 -6.51
C VAL A 46 -10.08 2.27 -6.33
N ILE A 47 -10.50 1.10 -6.82
CA ILE A 47 -9.69 -0.13 -6.77
C ILE A 47 -8.35 0.07 -7.50
N LYS A 48 -8.32 0.75 -8.65
CA LYS A 48 -7.08 1.03 -9.36
C LYS A 48 -6.17 1.96 -8.55
N GLU A 49 -6.72 3.02 -7.98
CA GLU A 49 -5.98 3.97 -7.15
C GLU A 49 -5.40 3.27 -5.91
N THR A 50 -6.19 2.48 -5.20
CA THR A 50 -5.73 1.68 -4.05
C THR A 50 -4.61 0.71 -4.44
N ASN A 51 -4.73 0.05 -5.60
CA ASN A 51 -3.67 -0.85 -6.08
C ASN A 51 -2.39 -0.12 -6.47
N LEU A 52 -2.47 1.12 -6.95
CA LEU A 52 -1.29 1.95 -7.24
C LEU A 52 -0.61 2.38 -5.94
N LEU A 53 -1.37 2.90 -4.99
CA LEU A 53 -0.87 3.29 -3.67
C LEU A 53 -0.23 2.10 -2.94
N GLN A 54 -0.87 0.92 -2.98
CA GLN A 54 -0.30 -0.29 -2.38
C GLN A 54 1.07 -0.64 -2.99
N LYS A 55 1.22 -0.52 -4.32
CA LYS A 55 2.50 -0.77 -4.99
C LYS A 55 3.57 0.26 -4.60
N GLU A 56 3.19 1.52 -4.45
CA GLU A 56 4.11 2.57 -3.99
C GLU A 56 4.57 2.30 -2.55
N ILE A 57 3.65 1.94 -1.66
CA ILE A 57 3.97 1.54 -0.27
C ILE A 57 4.90 0.32 -0.26
N ASP A 58 4.62 -0.71 -1.06
CA ASP A 58 5.47 -1.90 -1.13
C ASP A 58 6.89 -1.55 -1.64
N GLN A 59 7.01 -0.65 -2.62
CA GLN A 59 8.30 -0.15 -3.09
C GLN A 59 9.04 0.59 -1.98
N LEU A 60 8.40 1.53 -1.30
CA LEU A 60 9.00 2.26 -0.18
C LEU A 60 9.43 1.32 0.94
N LYS A 61 8.65 0.28 1.25
CA LYS A 61 9.03 -0.76 2.23
C LYS A 61 10.30 -1.51 1.82
N THR A 62 10.45 -1.86 0.54
CA THR A 62 11.68 -2.51 0.06
C THR A 62 12.88 -1.57 0.05
N GLU A 63 12.69 -0.27 -0.20
CA GLU A 63 13.74 0.73 -0.11
C GLU A 63 14.19 0.95 1.34
N ASN A 64 13.24 1.04 2.28
CA ASN A 64 13.51 1.15 3.71
C ASN A 64 14.34 -0.04 4.20
N GLN A 65 14.00 -1.26 3.81
CA GLN A 65 14.79 -2.46 4.17
C GLN A 65 16.23 -2.36 3.66
N LYS A 66 16.45 -1.88 2.43
CA LYS A 66 17.81 -1.69 1.89
C LYS A 66 18.57 -0.62 2.68
N LEU A 67 17.93 0.49 3.02
CA LEU A 67 18.55 1.54 3.82
C LEU A 67 18.89 1.06 5.23
N GLU A 68 18.04 0.25 5.86
CA GLU A 68 18.32 -0.37 7.15
C GLU A 68 19.55 -1.30 7.08
N ASP A 69 19.65 -2.10 6.03
CA ASP A 69 20.80 -2.98 5.84
C ASP A 69 22.09 -2.19 5.56
N GLU A 70 22.03 -1.13 4.74
CA GLU A 70 23.14 -0.18 4.55
C GLU A 70 23.57 0.45 5.89
N CYS A 71 22.62 0.85 6.75
CA CYS A 71 22.92 1.41 8.06
C CYS A 71 23.61 0.39 8.99
N LYS A 72 23.18 -0.87 8.97
CA LYS A 72 23.83 -1.95 9.73
C LYS A 72 25.25 -2.22 9.23
N GLU A 73 25.47 -2.17 7.91
CA GLU A 73 26.81 -2.30 7.34
C GLU A 73 27.73 -1.16 7.77
N TYR A 74 27.23 0.09 7.76
CA TYR A 74 27.99 1.22 8.27
C TYR A 74 28.28 1.11 9.77
N ASP A 75 27.34 0.64 10.58
CA ASP A 75 27.57 0.38 12.01
C ASP A 75 28.65 -0.68 12.24
N PHE A 76 28.65 -1.74 11.44
CA PHE A 76 29.68 -2.76 11.51
C PHE A 76 31.06 -2.19 11.13
N GLN A 77 31.16 -1.42 10.04
CA GLN A 77 32.40 -0.79 9.60
C GLN A 77 32.91 0.24 10.62
N LEU A 78 32.02 1.06 11.17
CA LEU A 78 32.34 2.01 12.25
C LEU A 78 32.86 1.27 13.48
N GLY A 79 32.21 0.18 13.89
CA GLY A 79 32.66 -0.65 15.00
C GLY A 79 34.04 -1.27 14.77
N GLN A 80 34.38 -1.66 13.54
CA GLN A 80 35.74 -2.14 13.20
C GLN A 80 36.77 -1.01 13.26
N ILE A 81 36.44 0.17 12.72
CA ILE A 81 37.33 1.33 12.74
C ILE A 81 37.56 1.80 14.17
N GLU A 82 36.53 1.86 15.01
CA GLU A 82 36.64 2.23 16.42
C GLU A 82 37.46 1.22 17.21
N LYS A 83 37.23 -0.09 17.01
CA LYS A 83 38.10 -1.13 17.59
C LYS A 83 39.55 -0.94 17.19
N THR A 84 39.82 -0.61 15.92
CA THR A 84 41.18 -0.39 15.43
C THR A 84 41.80 0.86 16.07
N LEU A 85 41.05 1.97 16.14
CA LEU A 85 41.43 3.23 16.76
C LEU A 85 41.84 3.05 18.23
N TYR A 86 41.08 2.26 19.00
CA TYR A 86 41.33 2.06 20.43
C TYR A 86 42.18 0.81 20.74
N SER A 87 42.58 0.02 19.74
CA SER A 87 43.38 -1.19 19.96
C SER A 87 44.85 -0.95 20.34
N GLY A 88 45.32 0.31 20.26
CA GLY A 88 46.73 0.65 20.51
C GLY A 88 47.72 0.14 19.45
N LYS A 89 47.23 -0.43 18.33
CA LYS A 89 48.06 -0.97 17.24
C LYS A 89 48.46 0.08 16.18
N ILE A 90 47.93 1.29 16.29
CA ILE A 90 48.22 2.35 15.32
C ILE A 90 49.65 2.82 15.51
N SER A 91 50.46 2.63 14.48
CA SER A 91 51.90 2.86 14.54
C SER A 91 52.30 4.22 13.98
N SER A 92 51.42 4.91 13.23
CA SER A 92 51.73 6.22 12.64
C SER A 92 50.61 7.26 12.82
N PRO A 93 50.97 8.55 13.01
CA PRO A 93 50.00 9.65 13.07
C PRO A 93 49.16 9.78 11.80
N LYS A 94 49.75 9.49 10.63
CA LYS A 94 49.04 9.54 9.34
C LYS A 94 47.94 8.47 9.23
N GLU A 95 48.20 7.28 9.76
CA GLU A 95 47.21 6.19 9.81
C GLU A 95 46.04 6.55 10.74
N LEU A 96 46.34 7.22 11.87
CA LEU A 96 45.33 7.73 12.80
C LEU A 96 44.43 8.78 12.14
N GLU A 97 45.01 9.77 11.46
CA GLU A 97 44.25 10.80 10.72
C GLU A 97 43.37 10.20 9.62
N GLN A 98 43.88 9.21 8.87
CA GLN A 98 43.10 8.52 7.83
C GLN A 98 41.92 7.74 8.42
N LEU A 99 42.13 7.04 9.54
CA LEU A 99 41.06 6.30 10.22
C LEU A 99 40.01 7.24 10.83
N GLN A 100 40.43 8.36 11.42
CA GLN A 100 39.51 9.38 11.93
C GLN A 100 38.69 10.02 10.81
N LYS A 101 39.31 10.33 9.66
CA LYS A 101 38.61 10.87 8.49
C LYS A 101 37.58 9.88 7.96
N ARG A 102 37.94 8.61 7.79
CA ARG A 102 37.00 7.55 7.37
C ARG A 102 35.87 7.34 8.36
N ASN A 103 36.14 7.42 9.67
CA ASN A 103 35.11 7.32 10.70
C ASN A 103 34.09 8.47 10.58
N ALA A 104 34.56 9.70 10.39
CA ALA A 104 33.68 10.86 10.17
C ALA A 104 32.88 10.74 8.86
N GLU A 105 33.51 10.27 7.77
CA GLU A 105 32.82 10.04 6.50
C GLU A 105 31.69 9.00 6.64
N TYR A 106 31.96 7.86 7.28
CA TYR A 106 30.93 6.83 7.50
C TYR A 106 29.84 7.27 8.49
N LYS A 107 30.17 8.05 9.54
CA LYS A 107 29.16 8.64 10.43
C LYS A 107 28.23 9.59 9.70
N ASN A 108 28.79 10.46 8.87
CA ASN A 108 27.99 11.40 8.07
C ASN A 108 27.12 10.66 7.03
N ALA A 109 27.69 9.66 6.36
CA ALA A 109 26.95 8.83 5.40
C ALA A 109 25.80 8.09 6.09
N LYS A 110 26.05 7.50 7.26
CA LYS A 110 25.01 6.83 8.06
C LYS A 110 23.90 7.80 8.48
N GLY A 111 24.25 8.96 9.04
CA GLY A 111 23.26 9.97 9.44
C GLY A 111 22.37 10.41 8.29
N SER A 112 22.94 10.64 7.10
CA SER A 112 22.15 10.99 5.91
C SER A 112 21.19 9.87 5.48
N ARG A 113 21.53 8.60 5.70
CA ARG A 113 20.67 7.44 5.40
C ARG A 113 19.57 7.26 6.44
N GLU A 114 19.89 7.43 7.72
CA GLU A 114 18.93 7.40 8.82
C GLU A 114 17.88 8.51 8.68
N GLU A 115 18.29 9.74 8.34
CA GLU A 115 17.36 10.84 8.05
C GLU A 115 16.43 10.50 6.87
N ARG A 116 16.97 9.87 5.82
CA ARG A 116 16.18 9.45 4.66
C ARG A 116 15.17 8.37 5.02
N LEU A 117 15.58 7.39 5.82
CA LEU A 117 14.72 6.33 6.34
C LEU A 117 13.58 6.91 7.17
N ILE A 118 13.87 7.83 8.11
CA ILE A 118 12.86 8.49 8.93
C ILE A 118 11.84 9.24 8.05
N ASN A 119 12.31 10.01 7.06
CA ASN A 119 11.42 10.73 6.15
C ASN A 119 10.53 9.77 5.33
N GLN A 120 11.07 8.65 4.87
CA GLN A 120 10.28 7.63 4.15
C GLN A 120 9.26 6.93 5.05
N LEU A 121 9.60 6.69 6.32
CA LEU A 121 8.65 6.13 7.30
C LEU A 121 7.47 7.08 7.55
N TYR A 122 7.72 8.38 7.67
CA TYR A 122 6.65 9.38 7.79
C TYR A 122 5.74 9.41 6.55
N LEU A 123 6.31 9.33 5.35
CA LEU A 123 5.52 9.28 4.12
C LEU A 123 4.62 8.03 4.04
N ILE A 124 5.12 6.87 4.47
CA ILE A 124 4.31 5.65 4.54
C ILE A 124 3.18 5.81 5.56
N GLU A 125 3.46 6.37 6.74
CA GLU A 125 2.45 6.61 7.76
C GLU A 125 1.35 7.59 7.28
N GLU A 126 1.72 8.62 6.52
CA GLU A 126 0.74 9.53 5.89
C GLU A 126 -0.08 8.85 4.79
N GLN A 127 0.49 7.89 4.06
CA GLN A 127 -0.20 7.15 2.99
C GLN A 127 -1.07 6.00 3.51
N GLU A 128 -0.81 5.48 4.71
CA GLU A 128 -1.58 4.39 5.34
C GLU A 128 -2.75 4.89 6.22
N ASN A 129 -2.77 6.17 6.61
CA ASN A 129 -3.83 6.80 7.42
C ASN A 129 -4.95 7.44 6.58
#